data_AF-A0A7V9PSL3-F1
#
_entry.id   AF-A0A7V9PSL3-F1
#
_cell.length_a   1.000
_cell.length_b   1.000
_cell.length_c   1.000
_cell.angle_alpha   90.00
_cell.angle_beta   90.00
_cell.angle_gamma   90.00
#
_symmetry.space_group_name_H-M   'P 1'
#
loop_
_entity.id
_entity.type
_entity.pdbx_description
1 polymer ?
#
loop_
_entity_poly.entity_id
_entity_poly.type
_entity_poly.pdbx_seq_one_letter_code
_entity_poly.pdbx_strand_id
1 'polypeptide(L)' 'LDIDSNSSLAEAHRLAHSAEHELTHAVPKLASAVVHAYPSRHE' A
#
# COMPACT_ATOMS: atom_id res chain seq x y z
N LEU A 1 -3.33 -3.11 3.54
CA LEU A 1 -3.76 -3.31 2.14
C LEU A 1 -3.57 -4.78 1.84
N ASP A 2 -4.64 -5.48 1.51
CA ASP A 2 -4.56 -6.87 1.09
C ASP A 2 -4.15 -6.91 -0.38
N ILE A 3 -3.07 -7.62 -0.68
CA ILE A 3 -2.47 -7.75 -2.01
C ILE A 3 -2.41 -9.22 -2.40
N ASP A 4 -2.51 -9.52 -3.69
CA ASP A 4 -2.43 -10.89 -4.17
C ASP A 4 -1.19 -11.62 -3.59
N SER A 5 -1.41 -12.82 -3.06
CA SER A 5 -0.35 -13.59 -2.40
C SER A 5 0.79 -13.99 -3.34
N ASN A 6 0.56 -13.96 -4.65
CA ASN A 6 1.54 -14.28 -5.68
C ASN A 6 2.23 -13.01 -6.25
N SER A 7 1.84 -11.81 -5.78
CA SER A 7 2.52 -10.56 -6.15
C SER A 7 3.95 -10.54 -5.62
N SER A 8 4.88 -10.07 -6.46
CA SER A 8 6.28 -9.88 -6.07
C SER A 8 6.43 -8.80 -4.99
N LEU A 9 7.45 -8.94 -4.12
CA LEU A 9 7.76 -7.92 -3.10
C LEU A 9 7.92 -6.50 -3.70
N ALA A 10 8.52 -6.40 -4.89
CA ALA A 10 8.68 -5.11 -5.58
C ALA A 10 7.36 -4.51 -6.08
N GLU A 11 6.36 -5.34 -6.36
CA GLU A 11 5.01 -4.90 -6.71
C GLU A 11 4.23 -4.48 -5.47
N ALA A 12 4.32 -5.29 -4.40
CA ALA A 12 3.79 -4.97 -3.08
C ALA A 12 4.30 -3.61 -2.57
N HIS A 13 5.60 -3.37 -2.70
CA HIS A 13 6.22 -2.11 -2.29
C HIS A 13 5.76 -0.92 -3.13
N ARG A 14 5.68 -1.08 -4.46
CA ARG A 14 5.16 -0.03 -5.35
C ARG A 14 3.73 0.36 -4.99
N LEU A 15 2.86 -0.63 -4.75
CA LEU A 15 1.48 -0.38 -4.38
C LEU A 15 1.35 0.33 -3.03
N ALA A 16 2.13 -0.09 -2.03
CA ALA A 16 2.18 0.56 -0.73
C ALA A 16 2.65 2.03 -0.83
N HIS A 17 3.68 2.30 -1.63
CA HIS A 17 4.20 3.66 -1.82
C HIS A 17 3.23 4.56 -2.59
N SER A 18 2.57 4.03 -3.62
CA SER A 18 1.52 4.77 -4.33
C SER A 18 0.36 5.12 -3.39
N ALA A 19 -0.07 4.19 -2.53
CA ALA A 19 -1.12 4.44 -1.55
C ALA A 19 -0.71 5.50 -0.50
N GLU A 20 0.52 5.47 0.00
CA GLU A 20 1.07 6.53 0.87
C GLU A 20 0.99 7.90 0.16
N HIS A 21 1.45 7.95 -1.09
CA HIS A 21 1.50 9.18 -1.86
C HIS A 21 0.11 9.76 -2.08
N GLU A 22 -0.85 8.92 -2.48
CA GLU A 22 -2.25 9.32 -2.67
C GLU A 22 -2.88 9.82 -1.35
N LEU A 23 -2.67 9.12 -0.24
CA LEU A 23 -3.21 9.52 1.07
C LEU A 23 -2.65 10.89 1.51
N THR A 24 -1.35 11.08 1.37
CA THR A 24 -0.68 12.34 1.73
C THR A 24 -1.19 13.50 0.87
N HIS A 25 -1.52 13.24 -0.40
CA HIS A 25 -2.04 14.26 -1.30
C HIS A 25 -3.53 14.55 -1.12
N ALA A 26 -4.33 13.53 -0.81
CA ALA A 26 -5.79 13.63 -0.71
C ALA A 26 -6.27 14.13 0.66
N VAL A 27 -5.48 13.95 1.73
CA VAL A 27 -5.87 14.30 3.10
C VAL A 27 -5.11 15.55 3.55
N PRO A 28 -5.78 16.71 3.67
CA PRO A 28 -5.15 17.94 4.14
C PRO A 28 -4.58 17.74 5.56
N LYS A 29 -3.34 18.19 5.77
CA LYS A 29 -2.56 18.07 7.04
C LYS A 29 -2.04 16.67 7.36
N LEU A 30 -2.23 15.66 6.50
CA LEU A 30 -1.55 14.38 6.64
C LEU A 30 -0.13 14.51 6.08
N ALA A 31 0.89 14.45 6.94
CA ALA A 31 2.27 14.65 6.53
C ALA A 31 2.98 13.37 6.07
N SER A 32 2.53 12.21 6.55
CA SER A 32 3.03 10.89 6.17
C SER A 32 2.02 9.81 6.57
N ALA A 33 2.00 8.71 5.82
CA ALA A 33 1.18 7.54 6.10
C ALA A 33 2.01 6.26 5.90
N VAL A 34 1.99 5.35 6.88
CA VAL A 34 2.61 4.03 6.75
C VAL A 34 1.57 3.06 6.20
N VAL A 35 1.82 2.50 5.02
CA VAL A 35 0.95 1.51 4.38
C VAL A 35 1.59 0.12 4.51
N HIS A 36 0.93 -0.77 5.25
CA HIS A 36 1.32 -2.17 5.31
C HIS A 36 0.57 -2.98 4.24
N ALA A 37 1.33 -3.61 3.34
CA ALA A 37 0.81 -4.57 2.38
C ALA A 37 0.92 -5.99 2.97
N TYR A 38 -0.21 -6.70 3.02
CA TYR A 38 -0.28 -8.08 3.50
C TYR A 38 -0.78 -8.98 2.38
N PRO A 39 -0.24 -10.20 2.24
CA PRO A 39 -0.75 -11.17 1.28
C PRO A 39 -2.20 -11.54 1.65
N SER A 40 -3.13 -11.36 0.73
CA SER A 40 -4.51 -11.82 0.85
C SER A 40 -4.50 -13.34 0.84
N ARG A 41 -4.94 -13.97 1.93
CA ARG A 41 -5.26 -15.39 1.91
C ARG A 41 -6.49 -15.56 1.03
N HIS A 42 -6.28 -15.80 -0.26
CA HIS A 42 -7.30 -16.34 -1.14
C HIS A 42 -7.50 -17.81 -0.74
N GLU A 43 -8.62 -18.09 -0.08
CA GLU A 43 -9.19 -19.43 0.07
C GLU A 43 -9.94 -19.86 -1.19
#